data_AF-A0A1G1WYK2-F1
#
_entry.id   AF-A0A1G1WYK2-F1
#
_cell.length_a   1.000
_cell.length_b   1.000
_cell.length_c   1.000
_cell.angle_alpha   90.00
_cell.angle_beta   90.00
_cell.angle_gamma   90.00
#
_symmetry.space_group_name_H-M   'P 1'
#
loop_
_entity.id
_entity.type
_entity.pdbx_description
1 polymer ?
#
loop_
_entity_poly.entity_id
_entity_poly.type
_entity_poly.pdbx_seq_one_letter_code
_entity_poly.pdbx_strand_id
1 'polypeptide(L)'
;MAGKSSNLAYAGKKVKTFIEEAGYDKNYVTATSCDADVSTHPKYFALLTYQFLAGKDRYRKIWQAAILFYNNIWRVPMPVRIVHTVYSINGIAQLMAPGGNFNYSTYSLSWKLLEKAGFWDVDVVPEDWHLFFKAFFVERGEVYLESLFVPLYADAVEGQTYWESLKAQYTQNRRWAWGVTDISYAVTKFLNNKDRVPAATFFARFIRASEQHILWPVNWWIITLGAALPPLLNVSFRYTTLGFYLPRIASLILTLCGAFFIFVIVIDYLMKPPRPEYFKKSLLPLTVIQYILLPITGFFFSSLPGMDAHTRLLLGKRLEYKVTEKRTQ
;
A
#
# COMPACT_ATOMS: atom_id res chain seq x y z
N MET A 1 10.70 -19.27 4.28
CA MET A 1 11.11 -18.62 3.01
C MET A 1 12.04 -17.46 3.36
N ALA A 2 13.09 -17.17 2.60
CA ALA A 2 13.90 -15.96 2.84
C ALA A 2 13.08 -14.70 2.49
N GLY A 3 13.05 -13.70 3.38
CA GLY A 3 12.35 -12.44 3.13
C GLY A 3 12.02 -11.66 4.41
N LYS A 4 11.35 -10.50 4.24
CA LYS A 4 10.97 -9.61 5.35
C LYS A 4 10.24 -10.35 6.48
N SER A 5 9.24 -11.16 6.13
CA SER A 5 8.38 -11.86 7.11
C SER A 5 9.16 -12.83 8.01
N SER A 6 10.05 -13.66 7.46
CA SER A 6 10.84 -14.61 8.24
C SER A 6 11.90 -13.94 9.12
N ASN A 7 12.52 -12.86 8.62
CA ASN A 7 13.43 -12.03 9.41
C ASN A 7 12.72 -11.43 10.62
N LEU A 8 11.54 -10.83 10.42
CA LEU A 8 10.73 -10.26 11.50
C LEU A 8 10.25 -11.33 12.48
N ALA A 9 9.83 -12.50 12.00
CA ALA A 9 9.39 -13.62 12.84
C ALA A 9 10.52 -14.11 13.78
N TYR A 10 11.75 -14.22 13.26
CA TYR A 10 12.91 -14.58 14.05
C TYR A 10 13.29 -13.47 15.05
N ALA A 11 13.38 -12.23 14.56
CA ALA A 11 13.74 -11.07 15.37
C ALA A 11 12.74 -10.85 16.52
N GLY A 12 11.43 -10.96 16.27
CA GLY A 12 10.40 -10.78 17.30
C GLY A 12 10.56 -11.76 18.47
N LYS A 13 10.89 -13.03 18.18
CA LYS A 13 11.17 -14.04 19.22
C LYS A 13 12.45 -13.74 20.00
N LYS A 14 13.49 -13.24 19.33
CA LYS A 14 14.75 -12.85 20.00
C LYS A 14 14.60 -11.60 20.87
N VAL A 15 13.89 -10.59 20.37
CA VAL A 15 13.59 -9.36 21.12
C VAL A 15 12.70 -9.67 22.33
N LYS A 16 11.80 -10.65 22.23
CA LYS A 16 11.04 -11.13 23.40
C LYS A 16 11.95 -11.56 24.54
N THR A 17 12.95 -12.40 24.25
CA THR A 17 13.93 -12.86 25.25
C THR A 17 14.69 -11.68 25.85
N PHE A 18 15.14 -10.73 25.02
CA PHE A 18 15.81 -9.51 25.50
C PHE A 18 14.91 -8.68 26.44
N ILE A 19 13.64 -8.49 26.09
CA ILE A 19 12.66 -7.76 26.91
C ILE A 19 12.47 -8.45 28.27
N GLU A 20 12.38 -9.77 28.28
CA GLU A 20 12.19 -10.58 29.49
C GLU A 20 13.44 -10.57 30.38
N GLU A 21 14.62 -10.74 29.81
CA GLU A 21 15.91 -10.72 30.52
C GLU A 21 16.24 -9.34 31.09
N ALA A 22 15.92 -8.26 30.36
CA ALA A 22 16.12 -6.89 30.81
C ALA A 22 15.05 -6.43 31.83
N GLY A 23 13.99 -7.21 32.04
CA GLY A 23 12.92 -6.86 32.98
C GLY A 23 12.04 -5.68 32.55
N TYR A 24 11.96 -5.39 31.24
CA TYR A 24 11.10 -4.32 30.74
C TYR A 24 9.62 -4.68 30.88
N ASP A 25 8.79 -3.74 31.36
CA ASP A 25 7.34 -3.93 31.39
C ASP A 25 6.77 -3.92 29.97
N LYS A 26 6.39 -5.11 29.49
CA LYS A 26 5.77 -5.35 28.17
C LYS A 26 4.54 -4.48 27.91
N ASN A 27 3.86 -3.98 28.95
CA ASN A 27 2.73 -3.08 28.79
C ASN A 27 3.13 -1.66 28.33
N TYR A 28 4.42 -1.31 28.36
CA TYR A 28 4.93 -0.02 27.90
C TYR A 28 5.91 -0.14 26.73
N VAL A 29 5.95 -1.31 26.08
CA VAL A 29 6.77 -1.54 24.89
C VAL A 29 5.91 -1.43 23.64
N THR A 30 6.41 -0.69 22.65
CA THR A 30 5.92 -0.70 21.27
C THR A 30 6.96 -1.36 20.36
N ALA A 31 6.49 -1.96 19.27
CA ALA A 31 7.33 -2.50 18.21
C ALA A 31 7.08 -1.71 16.92
N THR A 32 8.14 -1.43 16.17
CA THR A 32 8.06 -0.78 14.86
C THR A 32 8.69 -1.69 13.82
N SER A 33 7.92 -2.10 12.82
CA SER A 33 8.46 -2.68 11.59
C SER A 33 8.83 -1.51 10.69
N CYS A 34 10.08 -1.41 10.28
CA CYS A 34 10.60 -0.31 9.47
C CYS A 34 11.38 -0.88 8.29
N ASP A 35 10.98 -0.50 7.07
CA ASP A 35 11.75 -0.85 5.88
C ASP A 35 13.09 -0.11 5.90
N ALA A 36 14.15 -0.75 5.40
CA ALA A 36 15.53 -0.28 5.56
C ALA A 36 15.84 1.05 4.82
N ASP A 37 15.05 1.40 3.82
CA ASP A 37 15.15 2.65 3.07
C ASP A 37 14.25 3.77 3.62
N VAL A 38 13.55 3.52 4.72
CA VAL A 38 12.63 4.50 5.30
C VAL A 38 13.36 5.37 6.31
N SER A 39 13.40 6.67 6.00
CA SER A 39 13.81 7.72 6.92
C SER A 39 12.62 8.20 7.75
N THR A 40 12.71 8.01 9.06
CA THR A 40 11.66 8.42 9.99
C THR A 40 11.72 9.91 10.28
N HIS A 41 10.55 10.56 10.35
CA HIS A 41 10.50 11.96 10.78
C HIS A 41 11.00 12.08 12.24
N PRO A 42 11.76 13.13 12.60
CA PRO A 42 12.34 13.25 13.95
C PRO A 42 11.31 13.19 15.11
N LYS A 43 10.06 13.60 14.84
CA LYS A 43 8.95 13.53 15.81
C LYS A 43 8.16 12.23 15.79
N TYR A 44 8.53 11.24 14.96
CA TYR A 44 7.76 9.99 14.80
C TYR A 44 7.61 9.25 16.12
N PHE A 45 8.74 8.94 16.80
CA PHE A 45 8.70 8.19 18.05
C PHE A 45 8.08 9.01 19.19
N ALA A 46 8.32 10.31 19.26
CA ALA A 46 7.68 11.18 20.25
C ALA A 46 6.14 11.19 20.11
N LEU A 47 5.63 11.30 18.87
CA LEU A 47 4.20 11.26 18.59
C LEU A 47 3.61 9.86 18.86
N LEU A 48 4.32 8.80 18.47
CA LEU A 48 3.94 7.42 18.77
C LEU A 48 3.82 7.20 20.28
N THR A 49 4.82 7.61 21.05
CA THR A 49 4.81 7.50 22.52
C THR A 49 3.65 8.28 23.12
N TYR A 50 3.42 9.52 22.68
CA TYR A 50 2.28 10.31 23.13
C TYR A 50 0.94 9.61 22.84
N GLN A 51 0.71 9.19 21.60
CA GLN A 51 -0.53 8.51 21.23
C GLN A 51 -0.70 7.15 21.93
N PHE A 52 0.39 6.42 22.17
CA PHE A 52 0.36 5.16 22.93
C PHE A 52 -0.04 5.39 24.39
N LEU A 53 0.55 6.39 25.05
CA LEU A 53 0.29 6.66 26.46
C LEU A 53 -1.08 7.30 26.70
N ALA A 54 -1.48 8.24 25.84
CA ALA A 54 -2.76 8.95 25.95
C ALA A 54 -3.95 8.18 25.33
N GLY A 55 -3.68 7.19 24.48
CA GLY A 55 -4.70 6.48 23.73
C GLY A 55 -5.49 5.47 24.55
N LYS A 56 -6.82 5.51 24.41
CA LYS A 56 -7.70 4.37 24.78
C LYS A 56 -7.39 3.17 23.90
N ASP A 57 -7.61 1.96 24.42
CA ASP A 57 -7.41 0.69 23.69
C ASP A 57 -6.02 0.54 23.05
N ARG A 58 -4.97 1.16 23.64
CA ARG A 58 -3.59 1.15 23.13
C ARG A 58 -3.03 -0.25 22.82
N TYR A 59 -3.53 -1.29 23.47
CA TYR A 59 -3.11 -2.67 23.23
C TYR A 59 -3.76 -3.34 22.00
N ARG A 60 -4.65 -2.62 21.30
CA ARG A 60 -5.41 -3.07 20.13
C ARG A 60 -5.19 -2.17 18.91
N LYS A 61 -4.21 -1.28 19.00
CA LYS A 61 -3.90 -0.29 17.96
C LYS A 61 -2.66 -0.67 17.16
N ILE A 62 -2.73 -0.35 15.87
CA ILE A 62 -1.60 -0.31 14.94
C ILE A 62 -1.51 1.12 14.43
N TRP A 63 -0.35 1.73 14.57
CA TRP A 63 -0.07 3.11 14.16
C TRP A 63 0.59 3.14 12.78
N GLN A 64 -0.02 3.88 11.85
CA GLN A 64 0.47 4.05 10.48
C GLN A 64 0.76 5.53 10.21
N ALA A 65 1.95 5.83 9.70
CA ALA A 65 2.29 7.14 9.17
C ALA A 65 2.20 7.14 7.63
N ALA A 66 2.16 8.33 7.02
CA ALA A 66 2.14 8.46 5.57
C ALA A 66 3.52 8.17 5.00
N ILE A 67 3.63 7.17 4.13
CA ILE A 67 4.88 6.84 3.44
C ILE A 67 4.96 7.62 2.13
N LEU A 68 5.97 8.46 2.02
CA LEU A 68 6.25 9.33 0.88
C LEU A 68 7.53 8.85 0.19
N PHE A 69 7.43 8.50 -1.08
CA PHE A 69 8.55 7.94 -1.85
C PHE A 69 9.44 9.05 -2.44
N TYR A 70 9.94 9.93 -1.58
CA TYR A 70 10.58 11.18 -1.98
C TYR A 70 12.10 11.25 -1.78
N ASN A 71 12.73 10.27 -1.13
CA ASN A 71 14.18 10.28 -0.90
C ASN A 71 15.00 10.41 -2.19
N ASN A 72 14.64 9.66 -3.23
CA ASN A 72 15.33 9.61 -4.53
C ASN A 72 14.44 10.00 -5.72
N ILE A 73 13.32 10.68 -5.49
CA ILE A 73 12.30 10.95 -6.52
C ILE A 73 12.83 11.72 -7.75
N TRP A 74 13.85 12.56 -7.55
CA TRP A 74 14.51 13.32 -8.62
C TRP A 74 15.49 12.48 -9.45
N ARG A 75 15.93 11.34 -8.92
CA ARG A 75 16.92 10.45 -9.56
C ARG A 75 16.26 9.35 -10.38
N VAL A 76 15.10 8.86 -9.94
CA VAL A 76 14.37 7.80 -10.66
C VAL A 76 13.84 8.25 -12.03
N PRO A 77 13.69 7.30 -12.99
CA PRO A 77 13.06 7.56 -14.27
C PRO A 77 11.67 8.16 -14.16
N MET A 78 11.26 8.95 -15.16
CA MET A 78 9.97 9.63 -15.17
C MET A 78 8.76 8.68 -14.97
N PRO A 79 8.69 7.48 -15.61
CA PRO A 79 7.57 6.56 -15.35
C PRO A 79 7.47 6.08 -13.90
N VAL A 80 8.62 5.77 -13.28
CA VAL A 80 8.72 5.38 -11.86
C VAL A 80 8.31 6.54 -10.97
N ARG A 81 8.79 7.75 -11.29
CA ARG A 81 8.46 8.99 -10.58
C ARG A 81 6.96 9.23 -10.51
N ILE A 82 6.25 9.10 -11.64
CA ILE A 82 4.79 9.29 -11.68
C ILE A 82 4.11 8.30 -10.72
N VAL A 83 4.46 7.02 -10.81
CA VAL A 83 3.84 5.95 -10.00
C VAL A 83 4.06 6.21 -8.51
N HIS A 84 5.28 6.50 -8.10
CA HIS A 84 5.61 6.76 -6.69
C HIS A 84 5.06 8.10 -6.17
N THR A 85 4.85 9.09 -7.05
CA THR A 85 4.13 10.32 -6.70
C THR A 85 2.68 10.00 -6.34
N VAL A 86 1.99 9.21 -7.16
CA VAL A 86 0.60 8.79 -6.89
C VAL A 86 0.52 7.97 -5.60
N TYR A 87 1.48 7.07 -5.35
CA TYR A 87 1.53 6.31 -4.10
C TYR A 87 1.73 7.20 -2.88
N SER A 88 2.60 8.21 -2.97
CA SER A 88 2.83 9.16 -1.87
C SER A 88 1.56 9.94 -1.53
N ILE A 89 0.83 10.41 -2.55
CA ILE A 89 -0.44 11.13 -2.35
C ILE A 89 -1.52 10.21 -1.78
N ASN A 90 -1.59 8.97 -2.27
CA ASN A 90 -2.51 7.98 -1.73
C ASN A 90 -2.20 7.65 -0.26
N GLY A 91 -0.92 7.55 0.12
CA GLY A 91 -0.51 7.31 1.50
C GLY A 91 -1.00 8.38 2.48
N ILE A 92 -1.05 9.65 2.04
CA ILE A 92 -1.61 10.76 2.83
C ILE A 92 -3.13 10.64 2.91
N ALA A 93 -3.78 10.40 1.76
CA ALA A 93 -5.24 10.25 1.71
C ALA A 93 -5.71 9.12 2.64
N GLN A 94 -4.94 8.03 2.76
CA GLN A 94 -5.24 6.94 3.67
C GLN A 94 -5.20 7.34 5.15
N LEU A 95 -4.38 8.32 5.55
CA LEU A 95 -4.37 8.81 6.94
C LEU A 95 -5.68 9.51 7.34
N MET A 96 -6.46 9.99 6.37
CA MET A 96 -7.75 10.65 6.63
C MET A 96 -8.88 9.66 6.88
N ALA A 97 -8.68 8.37 6.58
CA ALA A 97 -9.69 7.32 6.75
C ALA A 97 -9.15 6.06 7.46
N PRO A 98 -8.51 6.20 8.65
CA PRO A 98 -7.80 5.10 9.29
C PRO A 98 -8.71 3.91 9.64
N GLY A 99 -9.98 4.18 9.97
CA GLY A 99 -10.96 3.14 10.32
C GLY A 99 -11.22 2.10 9.23
N GLY A 100 -10.88 2.39 7.97
CA GLY A 100 -11.05 1.47 6.84
C GLY A 100 -9.75 0.88 6.27
N ASN A 101 -8.58 1.36 6.71
CA ASN A 101 -7.28 1.03 6.13
C ASN A 101 -6.53 -0.06 6.91
N PHE A 102 -5.42 -0.50 6.33
CA PHE A 102 -4.53 -1.55 6.82
C PHE A 102 -3.11 -0.98 6.99
N ASN A 103 -2.29 -1.61 7.84
CA ASN A 103 -0.88 -1.24 7.95
C ASN A 103 -0.09 -1.76 6.75
N TYR A 104 0.93 -1.01 6.34
CA TYR A 104 1.79 -1.35 5.21
C TYR A 104 3.20 -0.79 5.39
N SER A 105 4.19 -1.50 4.86
CA SER A 105 5.61 -1.14 4.83
C SER A 105 6.23 -0.78 6.19
N THR A 106 5.95 0.41 6.74
CA THR A 106 6.46 0.89 8.02
C THR A 106 5.32 1.30 8.96
N TYR A 107 5.16 0.56 10.05
CA TYR A 107 4.09 0.72 11.04
C TYR A 107 4.57 0.34 12.44
N SER A 108 3.85 0.83 13.44
CA SER A 108 4.09 0.51 14.85
C SER A 108 2.88 -0.16 15.48
N LEU A 109 3.08 -0.99 16.49
CA LEU A 109 2.01 -1.61 17.27
C LEU A 109 2.46 -1.85 18.71
N SER A 110 1.51 -2.07 19.61
CA SER A 110 1.87 -2.43 20.99
C SER A 110 2.53 -3.81 21.01
N TRP A 111 3.54 -3.99 21.87
CA TRP A 111 4.19 -5.29 22.03
C TRP A 111 3.18 -6.37 22.43
N LYS A 112 2.22 -6.00 23.29
CA LYS A 112 1.13 -6.88 23.73
C LYS A 112 0.29 -7.41 22.56
N LEU A 113 -0.07 -6.57 21.60
CA LEU A 113 -0.80 -6.98 20.40
C LEU A 113 0.04 -7.93 19.56
N LEU A 114 1.31 -7.59 19.34
CA LEU A 114 2.24 -8.39 18.54
C LEU A 114 2.45 -9.78 19.14
N GLU A 115 2.69 -9.86 20.45
CA GLU A 115 2.89 -11.13 21.16
C GLU A 115 1.61 -11.98 21.16
N LYS A 116 0.44 -11.37 21.38
CA LYS A 116 -0.86 -12.07 21.35
C LYS A 116 -1.19 -12.58 19.95
N ALA A 117 -0.82 -11.83 18.90
CA ALA A 117 -0.93 -12.26 17.50
C ALA A 117 0.06 -13.39 17.13
N GLY A 118 1.01 -13.71 17.99
CA GLY A 118 2.02 -14.74 17.74
C GLY A 118 3.10 -14.29 16.75
N PHE A 119 3.45 -13.00 16.75
CA PHE A 119 4.46 -12.40 15.87
C PHE A 119 4.15 -12.54 14.37
N TRP A 120 5.11 -12.20 13.51
CA TRP A 120 5.03 -12.41 12.06
C TRP A 120 5.15 -13.88 11.68
N ASP A 121 4.55 -14.28 10.55
CA ASP A 121 4.68 -15.63 9.99
C ASP A 121 5.94 -15.76 9.11
N VAL A 122 6.40 -16.97 8.79
CA VAL A 122 7.70 -17.19 8.12
C VAL A 122 7.62 -17.34 6.59
N ASP A 123 6.41 -17.50 6.06
CA ASP A 123 6.13 -17.90 4.69
C ASP A 123 5.03 -17.05 4.04
N VAL A 124 4.91 -15.79 4.47
CA VAL A 124 3.97 -14.82 3.93
C VAL A 124 4.73 -13.71 3.19
N VAL A 125 4.35 -13.45 1.94
CA VAL A 125 4.90 -12.35 1.14
C VAL A 125 4.31 -10.99 1.56
N PRO A 126 2.97 -10.82 1.65
CA PRO A 126 2.34 -9.60 2.17
C PRO A 126 2.28 -9.60 3.70
N GLU A 127 3.43 -9.49 4.37
CA GLU A 127 3.47 -9.63 5.83
C GLU A 127 2.63 -8.59 6.58
N ASP A 128 2.58 -7.35 6.10
CA ASP A 128 1.96 -6.24 6.81
C ASP A 128 0.45 -6.48 7.04
N TRP A 129 -0.30 -6.74 5.97
CA TRP A 129 -1.75 -6.98 6.00
C TRP A 129 -2.11 -8.31 6.63
N HIS A 130 -1.28 -9.33 6.42
CA HIS A 130 -1.46 -10.60 7.08
C HIS A 130 -1.35 -10.47 8.60
N LEU A 131 -0.40 -9.67 9.11
CA LEU A 131 -0.31 -9.35 10.54
C LEU A 131 -1.57 -8.62 11.01
N PHE A 132 -2.10 -7.66 10.23
CA PHE A 132 -3.37 -7.00 10.55
C PHE A 132 -4.48 -8.02 10.78
N PHE A 133 -4.68 -8.95 9.85
CA PHE A 133 -5.73 -9.96 9.98
C PHE A 133 -5.47 -10.93 11.13
N LYS A 134 -4.21 -11.32 11.39
CA LYS A 134 -3.86 -12.11 12.59
C LYS A 134 -4.30 -11.39 13.86
N ALA A 135 -3.93 -10.13 14.01
CA ALA A 135 -4.31 -9.30 15.14
C ALA A 135 -5.85 -9.16 15.23
N PHE A 136 -6.51 -8.92 14.09
CA PHE A 136 -7.97 -8.78 13.99
C PHE A 136 -8.71 -10.00 14.54
N PHE A 137 -8.33 -11.21 14.14
CA PHE A 137 -8.99 -12.43 14.64
C PHE A 137 -8.67 -12.71 16.11
N VAL A 138 -7.46 -12.41 16.57
CA VAL A 138 -7.03 -12.60 17.96
C VAL A 138 -7.72 -11.62 18.93
N GLU A 139 -7.98 -10.40 18.49
CA GLU A 139 -8.76 -9.38 19.21
C GLU A 139 -10.24 -9.41 18.88
N ARG A 140 -10.75 -10.50 18.30
CA ARG A 140 -12.20 -10.71 18.05
C ARG A 140 -12.86 -9.59 17.22
N GLY A 141 -12.09 -9.01 16.31
CA GLY A 141 -12.50 -7.92 15.43
C GLY A 141 -12.19 -6.52 15.96
N GLU A 142 -11.67 -6.39 17.18
CA GLU A 142 -11.37 -5.10 17.83
C GLU A 142 -9.91 -4.70 17.61
N VAL A 143 -9.51 -4.52 16.34
CA VAL A 143 -8.21 -3.90 15.98
C VAL A 143 -8.44 -2.62 15.22
N TYR A 144 -7.69 -1.59 15.61
CA TYR A 144 -7.83 -0.25 15.08
C TYR A 144 -6.51 0.21 14.46
N LEU A 145 -6.60 0.76 13.26
CA LEU A 145 -5.51 1.53 12.69
C LEU A 145 -5.64 2.97 13.21
N GLU A 146 -4.55 3.57 13.67
CA GLU A 146 -4.48 4.96 14.10
C GLU A 146 -3.46 5.71 13.25
N SER A 147 -3.81 6.92 12.83
CA SER A 147 -2.94 7.74 11.98
C SER A 147 -1.89 8.49 12.80
N LEU A 148 -0.63 8.33 12.41
CA LEU A 148 0.45 9.23 12.80
C LEU A 148 0.60 10.29 11.71
N PHE A 149 0.11 11.51 11.95
CA PHE A 149 0.18 12.64 11.01
C PHE A 149 1.59 13.25 10.92
N VAL A 150 2.56 12.40 10.59
CA VAL A 150 3.94 12.73 10.26
C VAL A 150 4.35 11.96 9.01
N PRO A 151 5.23 12.50 8.16
CA PRO A 151 5.71 11.78 7.00
C PRO A 151 6.76 10.74 7.39
N LEU A 152 6.84 9.67 6.60
CA LEU A 152 7.98 8.77 6.51
C LEU A 152 8.51 8.86 5.09
N TYR A 153 9.81 8.99 4.91
CA TYR A 153 10.37 9.15 3.57
C TYR A 153 11.06 7.87 3.12
N ALA A 154 10.54 7.26 2.05
CA ALA A 154 11.04 6.02 1.46
C ALA A 154 11.71 6.27 0.10
N ASP A 155 12.47 5.28 -0.37
CA ASP A 155 13.02 5.28 -1.72
C ASP A 155 11.97 4.77 -2.72
N ALA A 156 11.76 5.53 -3.77
CA ALA A 156 11.18 5.01 -5.00
C ALA A 156 12.10 3.93 -5.60
N VAL A 157 11.53 2.95 -6.30
CA VAL A 157 12.31 1.84 -6.84
C VAL A 157 13.34 2.33 -7.85
N GLU A 158 14.58 1.88 -7.71
CA GLU A 158 15.68 2.33 -8.54
C GLU A 158 16.67 1.20 -8.82
N GLY A 159 16.91 0.93 -10.11
CA GLY A 159 17.97 0.05 -10.59
C GLY A 159 19.23 0.82 -11.02
N GLN A 160 20.27 0.13 -11.46
CA GLN A 160 21.50 0.79 -11.94
C GLN A 160 21.28 1.50 -13.28
N THR A 161 20.36 0.97 -14.08
CA THR A 161 19.97 1.53 -15.37
C THR A 161 18.50 1.95 -15.43
N TYR A 162 18.15 2.75 -16.44
CA TYR A 162 16.76 3.11 -16.73
C TYR A 162 15.87 1.88 -16.87
N TRP A 163 16.30 0.89 -17.65
CA TRP A 163 15.54 -0.33 -17.92
C TRP A 163 15.41 -1.24 -16.70
N GLU A 164 16.47 -1.36 -15.90
CA GLU A 164 16.39 -2.07 -14.62
C GLU A 164 15.39 -1.43 -13.67
N SER A 165 15.35 -0.09 -13.60
CA SER A 165 14.39 0.61 -12.76
C SER A 165 12.94 0.32 -13.18
N LEU A 166 12.65 0.28 -14.49
CA LEU A 166 11.32 -0.08 -14.99
C LEU A 166 10.96 -1.55 -14.67
N LYS A 167 11.90 -2.48 -14.87
CA LYS A 167 11.71 -3.90 -14.54
C LYS A 167 11.50 -4.11 -13.04
N ALA A 168 12.25 -3.38 -12.22
CA ALA A 168 12.13 -3.41 -10.77
C ALA A 168 10.79 -2.85 -10.31
N GLN A 169 10.32 -1.73 -10.89
CA GLN A 169 8.98 -1.19 -10.63
C GLN A 169 7.88 -2.21 -10.92
N TYR A 170 7.93 -2.84 -12.10
CA TYR A 170 6.97 -3.87 -12.50
C TYR A 170 6.96 -5.03 -11.49
N THR A 171 8.15 -5.51 -11.13
CA THR A 171 8.32 -6.64 -10.21
C THR A 171 7.83 -6.30 -8.79
N GLN A 172 8.10 -5.08 -8.31
CA GLN A 172 7.63 -4.62 -7.01
C GLN A 172 6.09 -4.58 -6.96
N ASN A 173 5.45 -3.96 -7.95
CA ASN A 173 4.00 -3.84 -7.97
C ASN A 173 3.31 -5.20 -8.14
N ARG A 174 3.91 -6.13 -8.89
CA ARG A 174 3.43 -7.52 -8.95
C ARG A 174 3.51 -8.20 -7.58
N ARG A 175 4.60 -8.02 -6.85
CA ARG A 175 4.77 -8.59 -5.50
C ARG A 175 3.74 -8.01 -4.52
N TRP A 176 3.45 -6.73 -4.61
CA TRP A 176 2.41 -6.10 -3.79
C TRP A 176 1.00 -6.58 -4.15
N ALA A 177 0.68 -6.71 -5.44
CA ALA A 177 -0.61 -7.24 -5.89
C ALA A 177 -0.82 -8.72 -5.53
N TRP A 178 0.27 -9.48 -5.32
CA TRP A 178 0.18 -10.83 -4.74
C TRP A 178 -0.48 -10.85 -3.36
N GLY A 179 -0.55 -9.69 -2.68
CA GLY A 179 -1.29 -9.52 -1.43
C GLY A 179 -2.76 -9.93 -1.48
N VAL A 180 -3.36 -10.08 -2.67
CA VAL A 180 -4.71 -10.63 -2.82
C VAL A 180 -4.90 -11.99 -2.13
N THR A 181 -3.82 -12.74 -1.84
CA THR A 181 -3.88 -13.95 -1.01
C THR A 181 -4.47 -13.71 0.37
N ASP A 182 -4.37 -12.49 0.92
CA ASP A 182 -4.92 -12.14 2.23
C ASP A 182 -6.46 -12.18 2.25
N ILE A 183 -7.12 -12.00 1.10
CA ILE A 183 -8.57 -12.19 0.96
C ILE A 183 -8.93 -13.65 1.30
N SER A 184 -8.21 -14.61 0.72
CA SER A 184 -8.45 -16.03 0.96
C SER A 184 -8.17 -16.41 2.41
N TYR A 185 -7.07 -15.90 2.98
CA TYR A 185 -6.72 -16.09 4.38
C TYR A 185 -7.80 -15.54 5.32
N ALA A 186 -8.28 -14.32 5.07
CA ALA A 186 -9.31 -13.67 5.88
C ALA A 186 -10.62 -14.47 5.88
N VAL A 187 -11.06 -14.98 4.72
CA VAL A 187 -12.25 -15.83 4.61
C VAL A 187 -12.06 -17.13 5.39
N THR A 188 -10.97 -17.85 5.15
CA THR A 188 -10.70 -19.12 5.85
C THR A 188 -10.64 -18.93 7.36
N LYS A 189 -9.99 -17.85 7.83
CA LYS A 189 -9.92 -17.54 9.27
C LYS A 189 -11.27 -17.15 9.84
N PHE A 190 -12.10 -16.41 9.10
CA PHE A 190 -13.45 -16.07 9.54
C PHE A 190 -14.33 -17.30 9.67
N LEU A 191 -14.33 -18.21 8.70
CA LEU A 191 -15.09 -19.46 8.77
C LEU A 191 -14.73 -20.29 10.01
N ASN A 192 -13.45 -20.31 10.37
CA ASN A 192 -12.95 -21.00 11.57
C ASN A 192 -13.18 -20.24 12.89
N ASN A 193 -13.60 -18.96 12.84
CA ASN A 193 -13.78 -18.10 14.02
C ASN A 193 -15.15 -17.38 14.01
N LYS A 194 -16.13 -17.91 13.29
CA LYS A 194 -17.45 -17.28 13.09
C LYS A 194 -18.18 -16.95 14.39
N ASP A 195 -17.95 -17.75 15.44
CA ASP A 195 -18.58 -17.58 16.74
C ASP A 195 -17.87 -16.53 17.61
N ARG A 196 -16.67 -16.09 17.21
CA ARG A 196 -15.83 -15.17 17.98
C ARG A 196 -15.75 -13.77 17.41
N VAL A 197 -16.00 -13.60 16.10
CA VAL A 197 -15.92 -12.31 15.41
C VAL A 197 -17.30 -11.96 14.86
N PRO A 198 -17.87 -10.80 15.20
CA PRO A 198 -19.13 -10.35 14.62
C PRO A 198 -19.04 -10.25 13.10
N ALA A 199 -20.01 -10.85 12.40
CA ALA A 199 -20.03 -10.89 10.93
C ALA A 199 -19.98 -9.50 10.31
N ALA A 200 -20.71 -8.53 10.87
CA ALA A 200 -20.70 -7.15 10.39
C ALA A 200 -19.29 -6.52 10.44
N THR A 201 -18.56 -6.72 11.54
CA THR A 201 -17.18 -6.23 11.72
C THR A 201 -16.23 -6.89 10.72
N PHE A 202 -16.38 -8.20 10.50
CA PHE A 202 -15.61 -8.92 9.49
C PHE A 202 -15.91 -8.40 8.08
N PHE A 203 -17.18 -8.34 7.67
CA PHE A 203 -17.55 -7.92 6.32
C PHE A 203 -17.15 -6.47 6.03
N ALA A 204 -17.23 -5.57 7.03
CA ALA A 204 -16.72 -4.21 6.88
C ALA A 204 -15.22 -4.20 6.51
N ARG A 205 -14.39 -4.99 7.19
CA ARG A 205 -12.94 -5.10 6.88
C ARG A 205 -12.68 -5.87 5.59
N PHE A 206 -13.41 -6.96 5.36
CA PHE A 206 -13.26 -7.81 4.20
C PHE A 206 -13.61 -7.09 2.89
N ILE A 207 -14.71 -6.32 2.88
CA ILE A 207 -15.09 -5.50 1.73
C ILE A 207 -14.00 -4.48 1.44
N ARG A 208 -13.46 -3.79 2.45
CA ARG A 208 -12.36 -2.83 2.26
C ARG A 208 -11.09 -3.48 1.72
N ALA A 209 -10.68 -4.64 2.24
CA ALA A 209 -9.53 -5.38 1.70
C ALA A 209 -9.77 -5.82 0.25
N SER A 210 -10.98 -6.30 -0.04
CA SER A 210 -11.38 -6.76 -1.38
C SER A 210 -11.42 -5.61 -2.37
N GLU A 211 -11.99 -4.47 -1.99
CA GLU A 211 -11.98 -3.23 -2.78
C GLU A 211 -10.54 -2.86 -3.16
N GLN A 212 -9.63 -2.79 -2.20
CA GLN A 212 -8.24 -2.39 -2.48
C GLN A 212 -7.50 -3.40 -3.37
N HIS A 213 -7.57 -4.70 -3.08
CA HIS A 213 -6.85 -5.71 -3.88
C HIS A 213 -7.47 -5.97 -5.25
N ILE A 214 -8.80 -5.95 -5.38
CA ILE A 214 -9.47 -6.27 -6.65
C ILE A 214 -9.55 -5.04 -7.54
N LEU A 215 -9.90 -3.87 -7.00
CA LEU A 215 -10.03 -2.67 -7.82
C LEU A 215 -8.67 -2.17 -8.31
N TRP A 216 -7.58 -2.35 -7.55
CA TRP A 216 -6.27 -1.88 -7.97
C TRP A 216 -5.84 -2.36 -9.38
N PRO A 217 -5.79 -3.68 -9.69
CA PRO A 217 -5.46 -4.14 -11.04
C PRO A 217 -6.56 -3.86 -12.08
N VAL A 218 -7.82 -3.75 -11.65
CA VAL A 218 -8.98 -3.67 -12.55
C VAL A 218 -9.34 -2.22 -12.96
N ASN A 219 -9.05 -1.24 -12.11
CA ASN A 219 -9.49 0.16 -12.28
C ASN A 219 -9.06 0.76 -13.61
N TRP A 220 -7.84 0.48 -14.06
CA TRP A 220 -7.36 1.01 -15.34
C TRP A 220 -8.22 0.53 -16.51
N TRP A 221 -8.62 -0.74 -16.53
CA TRP A 221 -9.44 -1.33 -17.58
C TRP A 221 -10.85 -0.75 -17.57
N ILE A 222 -11.45 -0.60 -16.39
CA ILE A 222 -12.80 0.00 -16.25
C ILE A 222 -12.78 1.46 -16.71
N ILE A 223 -11.82 2.24 -16.24
CA ILE A 223 -11.74 3.68 -16.54
C ILE A 223 -11.42 3.93 -18.01
N THR A 224 -10.45 3.19 -18.56
CA THR A 224 -9.93 3.45 -19.91
C THR A 224 -10.77 2.77 -21.00
N LEU A 225 -11.23 1.54 -20.75
CA LEU A 225 -11.93 0.74 -21.75
C LEU A 225 -13.43 0.56 -21.43
N GLY A 226 -13.89 0.78 -20.20
CA GLY A 226 -15.25 0.40 -19.79
C GLY A 226 -16.38 1.05 -20.60
N ALA A 227 -16.24 2.32 -20.98
CA ALA A 227 -17.23 3.00 -21.82
C ALA A 227 -17.04 2.72 -23.32
N ALA A 228 -15.81 2.41 -23.75
CA ALA A 228 -15.46 2.21 -25.15
C ALA A 228 -15.68 0.77 -25.63
N LEU A 229 -15.50 -0.22 -24.75
CA LEU A 229 -15.48 -1.64 -25.11
C LEU A 229 -16.87 -2.19 -25.47
N PRO A 230 -17.97 -1.93 -24.72
CA PRO A 230 -19.30 -2.44 -25.08
C PRO A 230 -19.76 -2.09 -26.50
N PRO A 231 -19.65 -0.82 -26.98
CA PRO A 231 -20.03 -0.49 -28.36
C PRO A 231 -19.05 -1.00 -29.42
N LEU A 232 -17.85 -1.46 -29.06
CA LEU A 232 -16.91 -2.09 -29.98
C LEU A 232 -17.19 -3.60 -30.13
N LEU A 233 -17.59 -4.26 -29.05
CA LEU A 233 -17.92 -5.69 -29.06
C LEU A 233 -19.32 -5.97 -29.63
N ASN A 234 -20.28 -5.09 -29.38
CA ASN A 234 -21.64 -5.23 -29.88
C ASN A 234 -22.09 -3.90 -30.52
N VAL A 235 -22.11 -3.85 -31.85
CA VAL A 235 -22.51 -2.65 -32.59
C VAL A 235 -23.96 -2.26 -32.26
N SER A 236 -24.85 -3.22 -32.04
CA SER A 236 -26.24 -2.96 -31.66
C SER A 236 -26.38 -2.26 -30.30
N PHE A 237 -25.39 -2.42 -29.40
CA PHE A 237 -25.37 -1.73 -28.11
C PHE A 237 -25.38 -0.20 -28.28
N ARG A 238 -24.73 0.33 -29.33
CA ARG A 238 -24.68 1.78 -29.62
C ARG A 238 -26.07 2.41 -29.80
N TYR A 239 -27.03 1.63 -30.28
CA TYR A 239 -28.39 2.09 -30.54
C TYR A 239 -29.32 1.94 -29.33
N THR A 240 -28.82 1.40 -28.21
CA THR A 240 -29.59 1.32 -26.96
C THR A 240 -29.50 2.64 -26.19
N THR A 241 -30.49 2.88 -25.32
CA THR A 241 -30.47 4.00 -24.36
C THR A 241 -29.16 4.00 -23.54
N LEU A 242 -28.73 2.83 -23.07
CA LEU A 242 -27.51 2.70 -22.29
C LEU A 242 -26.26 3.00 -23.13
N GLY A 243 -26.18 2.53 -24.37
CA GLY A 243 -25.07 2.81 -25.27
C GLY A 243 -24.93 4.30 -25.62
N PHE A 244 -26.04 5.03 -25.67
CA PHE A 244 -26.03 6.48 -25.87
C PHE A 244 -25.56 7.25 -24.63
N TYR A 245 -26.03 6.88 -23.43
CA TYR A 245 -25.71 7.61 -22.20
C TYR A 245 -24.37 7.21 -21.56
N LEU A 246 -23.93 5.96 -21.70
CA LEU A 246 -22.74 5.45 -21.03
C LEU A 246 -21.47 6.28 -21.33
N PRO A 247 -21.10 6.58 -22.60
CA PRO A 247 -19.93 7.39 -22.89
C PRO A 247 -20.06 8.83 -22.37
N ARG A 248 -21.28 9.40 -22.35
CA ARG A 248 -21.53 10.76 -21.87
C ARG A 248 -21.37 10.86 -20.36
N ILE A 249 -21.95 9.92 -19.62
CA ILE A 249 -21.82 9.84 -18.16
C ILE A 249 -20.35 9.58 -17.79
N ALA A 250 -19.69 8.64 -18.47
CA ALA A 250 -18.27 8.38 -18.24
C ALA A 250 -17.40 9.62 -18.52
N SER A 251 -17.65 10.32 -19.63
CA SER A 251 -16.95 11.57 -19.95
C SER A 251 -17.18 12.67 -18.90
N LEU A 252 -18.41 12.82 -18.40
CA LEU A 252 -18.72 13.77 -17.33
C LEU A 252 -17.96 13.43 -16.05
N ILE A 253 -17.99 12.16 -15.62
CA ILE A 253 -17.26 11.70 -14.43
C ILE A 253 -15.76 11.94 -14.60
N LEU A 254 -15.18 11.56 -15.75
CA LEU A 254 -13.76 11.74 -16.02
C LEU A 254 -13.35 13.20 -16.10
N THR A 255 -14.22 14.08 -16.61
CA THR A 255 -14.00 15.53 -16.63
C THR A 255 -13.97 16.10 -15.21
N LEU A 256 -14.91 15.69 -14.35
CA LEU A 256 -14.93 16.08 -12.94
C LEU A 256 -13.68 15.56 -12.20
N CYS A 257 -13.31 14.29 -12.43
CA CYS A 257 -12.07 13.73 -11.88
C CYS A 257 -10.84 14.49 -12.38
N GLY A 258 -10.80 14.87 -13.66
CA GLY A 258 -9.73 15.67 -14.25
C GLY A 258 -9.58 17.05 -13.59
N ALA A 259 -10.69 17.69 -13.21
CA ALA A 259 -10.63 18.94 -12.44
C ALA A 259 -10.01 18.72 -11.05
N PHE A 260 -10.41 17.65 -10.33
CA PHE A 260 -9.79 17.33 -9.04
C PHE A 260 -8.34 16.88 -9.17
N PHE A 261 -7.93 16.38 -10.33
CA PHE A 261 -6.56 16.00 -10.61
C PHE A 261 -5.59 17.19 -10.53
N ILE A 262 -6.05 18.41 -10.76
CA ILE A 262 -5.24 19.63 -10.56
C ILE A 262 -4.77 19.74 -9.10
N PHE A 263 -5.63 19.42 -8.13
CA PHE A 263 -5.22 19.42 -6.71
C PHE A 263 -4.14 18.37 -6.42
N VAL A 264 -4.18 17.21 -7.08
CA VAL A 264 -3.12 16.18 -6.97
C VAL A 264 -1.77 16.74 -7.44
N ILE A 265 -1.75 17.46 -8.55
CA ILE A 265 -0.53 18.11 -9.08
C ILE A 265 -0.03 19.19 -8.10
N VAL A 266 -0.92 20.00 -7.55
CA VAL A 266 -0.56 21.04 -6.57
C VAL A 266 0.00 20.42 -5.29
N ILE A 267 -0.65 19.39 -4.74
CA ILE A 267 -0.18 18.69 -3.54
C ILE A 267 1.18 18.03 -3.79
N ASP A 268 1.36 17.36 -4.93
CA ASP A 268 2.68 16.84 -5.31
C ASP A 268 3.74 17.94 -5.32
N TYR A 269 3.47 19.06 -5.99
CA TYR A 269 4.42 20.17 -6.08
C TYR A 269 4.80 20.72 -4.70
N LEU A 270 3.84 20.86 -3.79
CA LEU A 270 4.08 21.38 -2.44
C LEU A 270 4.86 20.40 -1.55
N MET A 271 4.73 19.10 -1.80
CA MET A 271 5.32 18.07 -0.94
C MET A 271 6.63 17.51 -1.48
N LYS A 272 6.88 17.64 -2.79
CA LYS A 272 8.10 17.16 -3.42
C LYS A 272 9.30 17.94 -2.86
N PRO A 273 10.40 17.26 -2.53
CA PRO A 273 11.61 17.92 -2.06
C PRO A 273 12.13 18.94 -3.10
N PRO A 274 12.85 19.97 -2.65
CA PRO A 274 13.39 20.98 -3.56
C PRO A 274 14.25 20.34 -4.65
N ARG A 275 14.19 20.92 -5.85
CA ARG A 275 14.95 20.44 -7.00
C ARG A 275 16.46 20.47 -6.66
N PRO A 276 17.16 19.33 -6.75
CA PRO A 276 18.60 19.30 -6.52
C PRO A 276 19.36 19.91 -7.69
N GLU A 277 20.62 20.32 -7.46
CA GLU A 277 21.44 21.01 -8.46
C GLU A 277 21.63 20.21 -9.74
N TYR A 278 21.85 18.90 -9.62
CA TYR A 278 22.07 17.99 -10.74
C TYR A 278 20.85 17.83 -11.66
N PHE A 279 19.64 18.16 -11.19
CA PHE A 279 18.43 18.02 -11.99
C PHE A 279 18.26 19.23 -12.92
N LYS A 280 18.38 19.02 -14.23
CA LYS A 280 18.35 20.10 -15.24
C LYS A 280 17.05 20.90 -15.17
N LYS A 281 17.15 22.23 -15.06
CA LYS A 281 15.99 23.15 -15.04
C LYS A 281 15.11 23.02 -16.28
N SER A 282 15.69 22.70 -17.43
CA SER A 282 14.96 22.46 -18.68
C SER A 282 14.00 21.26 -18.62
N LEU A 283 14.15 20.35 -17.64
CA LEU A 283 13.27 19.20 -17.43
C LEU A 283 12.13 19.49 -16.43
N LEU A 284 12.06 20.68 -15.85
CA LEU A 284 10.97 21.05 -14.93
C LEU A 284 9.59 21.05 -15.61
N PRO A 285 9.40 21.54 -16.85
CA PRO A 285 8.10 21.40 -17.51
C PRO A 285 7.64 19.94 -17.64
N LEU A 286 8.59 19.02 -17.83
CA LEU A 286 8.28 17.59 -17.91
C LEU A 286 7.74 17.03 -16.60
N THR A 287 8.06 17.61 -15.44
CA THR A 287 7.52 17.13 -14.15
C THR A 287 6.03 17.45 -13.97
N VAL A 288 5.49 18.35 -14.78
CA VAL A 288 4.05 18.65 -14.84
C VAL A 288 3.41 17.88 -16.01
N ILE A 289 4.03 17.91 -17.19
CA ILE A 289 3.51 17.23 -18.38
C ILE A 289 3.46 15.69 -18.19
N GLN A 290 4.34 15.13 -17.36
CA GLN A 290 4.38 13.69 -17.07
C GLN A 290 3.02 13.10 -16.65
N TYR A 291 2.13 13.90 -16.05
CA TYR A 291 0.81 13.42 -15.64
C TYR A 291 -0.11 13.02 -16.81
N ILE A 292 0.12 13.56 -18.01
CA ILE A 292 -0.57 13.12 -19.23
C ILE A 292 -0.24 11.65 -19.54
N LEU A 293 0.92 11.16 -19.08
CA LEU A 293 1.36 9.78 -19.28
C LEU A 293 0.78 8.81 -18.25
N LEU A 294 -0.03 9.28 -17.29
CA LEU A 294 -0.64 8.43 -16.27
C LEU A 294 -1.42 7.22 -16.82
N PRO A 295 -2.23 7.34 -17.90
CA PRO A 295 -2.87 6.17 -18.48
C PRO A 295 -1.84 5.14 -18.96
N ILE A 296 -0.71 5.58 -19.53
CA ILE A 296 0.31 4.68 -20.05
C ILE A 296 1.09 4.04 -18.89
N THR A 297 1.56 4.84 -17.92
CA THR A 297 2.32 4.32 -16.77
C THR A 297 1.44 3.49 -15.85
N GLY A 298 0.18 3.89 -15.66
CA GLY A 298 -0.82 3.14 -14.90
C GLY A 298 -1.11 1.77 -15.52
N PHE A 299 -1.14 1.68 -16.86
CA PHE A 299 -1.24 0.39 -17.53
C PHE A 299 -0.04 -0.50 -17.23
N PHE A 300 1.17 -0.07 -17.63
CA PHE A 300 2.36 -0.92 -17.59
C PHE A 300 2.89 -1.20 -16.20
N PHE A 301 2.77 -0.24 -15.27
CA PHE A 301 3.36 -0.35 -13.94
C PHE A 301 2.34 -0.57 -12.84
N SER A 302 1.04 -0.35 -13.04
CA SER A 302 0.04 -0.61 -11.98
C SER A 302 -0.87 -1.79 -12.34
N SER A 303 -1.67 -1.66 -13.40
CA SER A 303 -2.71 -2.64 -13.74
C SER A 303 -2.13 -3.96 -14.25
N LEU A 304 -1.21 -3.90 -15.22
CA LEU A 304 -0.61 -5.10 -15.83
C LEU A 304 0.14 -6.00 -14.83
N PRO A 305 1.04 -5.49 -13.96
CA PRO A 305 1.69 -6.34 -12.97
C PRO A 305 0.72 -6.91 -11.93
N GLY A 306 -0.37 -6.18 -11.60
CA GLY A 306 -1.41 -6.70 -10.72
C GLY A 306 -2.21 -7.83 -11.36
N MET A 307 -2.56 -7.69 -12.64
CA MET A 307 -3.17 -8.78 -13.41
C MET A 307 -2.21 -9.98 -13.53
N ASP A 308 -0.91 -9.78 -13.77
CA ASP A 308 0.10 -10.85 -13.78
C ASP A 308 0.10 -11.62 -12.45
N ALA A 309 0.09 -10.91 -11.31
CA ALA A 309 0.01 -11.54 -9.99
C ALA A 309 -1.26 -12.39 -9.83
N HIS A 310 -2.44 -11.82 -10.15
CA HIS A 310 -3.71 -12.50 -9.97
C HIS A 310 -3.86 -13.71 -10.91
N THR A 311 -3.46 -13.58 -12.18
CA THR A 311 -3.50 -14.68 -13.16
C THR A 311 -2.54 -15.81 -12.77
N ARG A 312 -1.35 -15.51 -12.24
CA ARG A 312 -0.45 -16.53 -11.70
C ARG A 312 -1.09 -17.33 -10.58
N LEU A 313 -1.77 -16.65 -9.66
CA LEU A 313 -2.48 -17.30 -8.56
C LEU A 313 -3.60 -18.22 -9.07
N LEU A 314 -4.40 -17.75 -10.03
CA LEU A 314 -5.45 -18.55 -10.69
C LEU A 314 -4.89 -19.80 -11.39
N LEU A 315 -3.68 -19.71 -11.96
CA LEU A 315 -3.00 -20.81 -12.62
C LEU A 315 -2.11 -21.65 -11.67
N GLY A 316 -2.19 -21.43 -10.35
CA GLY A 316 -1.42 -22.17 -9.35
C GLY A 316 0.10 -21.89 -9.35
N LYS A 317 0.57 -20.87 -10.08
CA LYS A 317 2.00 -20.50 -10.15
C LYS A 317 2.36 -19.58 -9.00
N ARG A 318 3.08 -20.09 -7.99
CA ARG A 318 3.52 -19.28 -6.84
C ARG A 318 4.58 -18.24 -7.23
N LEU A 319 4.59 -17.09 -6.55
CA LEU A 319 5.71 -16.15 -6.60
C LEU A 319 6.78 -16.54 -5.60
N GLU A 320 8.03 -16.60 -6.06
CA GLU A 320 9.19 -16.61 -5.18
C GLU A 320 9.47 -15.19 -4.68
N TYR A 321 9.76 -15.04 -3.39
CA TYR A 321 10.16 -13.76 -2.83
C TYR A 321 11.51 -13.33 -3.40
N LYS A 322 11.54 -12.22 -4.16
CA LYS A 322 12.77 -11.55 -4.58
C LYS A 322 12.87 -10.21 -3.85
N VAL A 323 14.02 -9.98 -3.20
CA VAL A 323 14.35 -8.66 -2.62
C VAL A 323 14.38 -7.65 -3.77
N THR A 324 13.71 -6.51 -3.61
CA THR A 324 13.85 -5.42 -4.57
C THR A 324 15.25 -4.85 -4.42
N GLU A 325 16.09 -5.03 -5.44
CA GLU A 325 17.41 -4.40 -5.48
C GLU A 325 17.22 -2.89 -5.40
N LYS A 326 17.83 -2.28 -4.38
CA LYS A 326 17.97 -0.83 -4.26
C LYS A 326 19.45 -0.54 -4.36
N ARG A 327 19.82 0.43 -5.18
CA ARG A 327 21.21 0.85 -5.33
C ARG A 327 21.73 1.28 -3.95
N THR A 328 22.68 0.51 -3.41
CA THR A 328 23.45 0.89 -2.23
C THR A 328 24.28 2.12 -2.62
N GLN A 329 24.16 3.21 -1.85
CA GLN A 329 24.92 4.44 -2.09
C GLN A 329 26.41 4.23 -1.88
#